data_AF-A0A7C7PI01-F1
#
_entry.id   AF-A0A7C7PI01-F1
#
_cell.length_a   1.000
_cell.length_b   1.000
_cell.length_c   1.000
_cell.angle_alpha   90.00
_cell.angle_beta   90.00
_cell.angle_gamma   90.00
#
_symmetry.space_group_name_H-M   'P 1'
#
loop_
_entity.id
_entity.type
_entity.pdbx_description
1 polymer ?
#
loop_
_entity_poly.entity_id
_entity_poly.type
_entity_poly.pdbx_seq_one_letter_code
_entity_poly.pdbx_strand_id
1 'polypeptide(L)'
;AGALTGTPERHEIAAPAVAPIATGETLEEDFNRASAFRFLVAEGYASSMAEAAVRFSISFEEMSTSLVGLSSFDHIKQAISAAEKGPLDGEVLERLKTLRTTFT
;
A
#
# COMPACT_ATOMS: atom_id res chain seq x y z
N ALA A 1 -12.38 -1.83 2.31
CA ALA A 1 -10.95 -1.97 2.01
C ALA A 1 -10.21 -0.66 2.34
N GLY A 2 -8.87 -0.65 2.37
CA GLY A 2 -8.06 0.56 2.58
C GLY A 2 -7.77 1.33 1.28
N ALA A 3 -7.23 2.55 1.38
CA ALA A 3 -7.03 3.44 0.23
C ALA A 3 -6.15 2.86 -0.90
N LEU A 4 -5.21 1.97 -0.57
CA LEU A 4 -4.33 1.29 -1.53
C LEU A 4 -5.04 0.27 -2.42
N THR A 5 -6.28 -0.12 -2.09
CA THR A 5 -7.02 -1.10 -2.91
C THR A 5 -7.51 -0.53 -4.24
N GLY A 6 -7.49 0.79 -4.42
CA GLY A 6 -7.92 1.44 -5.66
C GLY A 6 -9.41 1.31 -5.96
N THR A 7 -10.19 0.72 -5.05
CA THR A 7 -11.64 0.60 -5.13
C THR A 7 -12.27 1.16 -3.85
N PRO A 8 -13.36 1.93 -3.96
CA PRO A 8 -14.12 2.38 -2.81
C PRO A 8 -14.93 1.25 -2.16
N GLU A 9 -15.03 0.08 -2.81
CA GLU A 9 -15.80 -1.06 -2.30
C GLU A 9 -15.26 -1.54 -0.95
N ARG A 10 -16.21 -1.80 -0.05
CA ARG A 10 -15.92 -2.27 1.30
C ARG A 10 -16.48 -3.66 1.50
N HIS A 11 -15.76 -4.44 2.30
CA HIS A 11 -16.24 -5.71 2.78
C HIS A 11 -17.51 -5.48 3.63
N GLU A 12 -18.47 -6.40 3.57
CA GLU A 12 -19.77 -6.32 4.26
C GLU A 12 -19.69 -6.03 5.77
N ILE A 13 -18.59 -6.41 6.43
CA ILE A 13 -18.39 -6.22 7.88
C ILE A 13 -17.58 -4.95 8.21
N ALA A 14 -17.11 -4.22 7.20
CA ALA A 14 -16.38 -2.99 7.42
C ALA A 14 -17.34 -1.82 7.64
N ALA A 15 -16.93 -0.84 8.45
CA ALA A 15 -17.71 0.37 8.64
C ALA A 15 -18.00 1.07 7.30
N PRO A 16 -19.25 1.49 7.03
CA PRO A 16 -19.66 2.05 5.74
C PRO A 16 -18.93 3.38 5.45
N ALA A 17 -18.89 4.26 6.44
CA ALA A 17 -18.08 5.48 6.43
C ALA A 17 -16.91 5.33 7.41
N VAL A 18 -15.70 5.69 6.97
CA VAL A 18 -14.55 5.85 7.88
C VAL A 18 -13.95 7.22 7.67
N ALA A 19 -13.37 7.75 8.74
CA ALA A 19 -12.41 8.85 8.66
C ALA A 19 -11.28 8.51 7.65
N PRO A 20 -10.56 9.50 7.11
CA PRO A 20 -9.37 9.25 6.30
C PRO A 20 -8.46 8.20 6.93
N ILE A 21 -7.98 7.28 6.10
CA ILE A 21 -7.15 6.14 6.52
C ILE A 21 -5.66 6.54 6.47
N ALA A 22 -5.31 7.53 5.66
CA ALA A 22 -3.97 8.09 5.56
C ALA A 22 -4.00 9.59 5.91
N THR A 23 -3.32 10.44 5.12
CA THR A 23 -3.08 11.84 5.44
C THR A 23 -4.04 12.81 4.78
N GLY A 24 -4.98 12.35 3.95
CA GLY A 24 -6.01 13.20 3.35
C GLY A 24 -7.06 13.65 4.35
N GLU A 25 -7.88 14.63 3.97
CA GLU A 25 -9.05 15.06 4.76
C GLU A 25 -10.23 14.09 4.56
N THR A 26 -10.23 13.40 3.42
CA THR A 26 -11.25 12.40 3.07
C THR A 26 -10.62 11.10 2.57
N LEU A 27 -11.36 10.01 2.67
CA LEU A 27 -10.95 8.75 2.08
C LEU A 27 -10.82 8.82 0.54
N GLU A 28 -11.59 9.68 -0.11
CA GLU A 28 -11.48 9.90 -1.56
C GLU A 28 -10.14 10.55 -1.93
N GLU A 29 -9.67 11.52 -1.15
CA GLU A 29 -8.34 12.09 -1.32
C GLU A 29 -7.24 11.04 -1.10
N ASP A 30 -7.40 10.17 -0.10
CA ASP A 30 -6.47 9.06 0.11
C ASP A 30 -6.46 8.10 -1.10
N PHE A 31 -7.62 7.79 -1.69
CA PHE A 31 -7.68 7.00 -2.93
C PHE A 31 -6.99 7.70 -4.09
N ASN A 32 -7.20 9.00 -4.25
CA ASN A 32 -6.58 9.79 -5.32
C ASN A 32 -5.06 9.87 -5.18
N ARG A 33 -4.55 10.03 -3.95
CA ARG A 33 -3.11 9.97 -3.67
C ARG A 33 -2.55 8.56 -3.90
N ALA A 34 -3.24 7.52 -3.42
CA ALA A 34 -2.86 6.11 -3.65
C ALA A 34 -2.76 5.77 -5.15
N SER A 35 -3.61 6.42 -5.95
CA SER A 35 -3.70 6.30 -7.40
C SER A 35 -2.38 6.61 -8.14
N ALA A 36 -1.58 7.53 -7.61
CA ALA A 36 -0.29 7.92 -8.18
C ALA A 36 0.77 6.80 -8.10
N PHE A 37 0.60 5.85 -7.18
CA PHE A 37 1.52 4.73 -6.99
C PHE A 37 1.19 3.51 -7.87
N ARG A 38 0.13 3.57 -8.70
CA ARG A 38 -0.28 2.46 -9.59
C ARG A 38 0.79 2.03 -10.58
N PHE A 39 1.78 2.88 -10.86
CA PHE A 39 2.93 2.53 -11.69
C PHE A 39 3.66 1.29 -11.16
N LEU A 40 3.67 1.07 -9.84
CA LEU A 40 4.29 -0.11 -9.21
C LEU A 40 3.72 -1.43 -9.76
N VAL A 41 2.42 -1.44 -10.07
CA VAL A 41 1.74 -2.61 -10.64
C VAL A 41 1.82 -2.59 -12.16
N ALA A 42 1.57 -1.44 -12.79
CA ALA A 42 1.56 -1.31 -14.25
C ALA A 42 2.92 -1.64 -14.89
N GLU A 43 4.01 -1.32 -14.20
CA GLU A 43 5.38 -1.56 -14.66
C GLU A 43 5.99 -2.87 -14.11
N GLY A 44 5.21 -3.65 -13.34
CA GLY A 44 5.59 -5.00 -12.91
C GLY A 44 6.47 -5.09 -11.66
N TYR A 45 6.71 -3.97 -10.96
CA TYR A 45 7.47 -3.98 -9.70
C TYR A 45 6.79 -4.75 -8.57
N ALA A 46 5.45 -4.84 -8.59
CA ALA A 46 4.66 -5.65 -7.68
C ALA A 46 3.40 -6.17 -8.38
N SER A 47 2.87 -7.33 -7.94
CA SER A 47 1.64 -7.89 -8.52
C SER A 47 0.36 -7.22 -8.00
N SER A 48 0.45 -6.43 -6.92
CA SER A 48 -0.65 -5.64 -6.37
C SER A 48 -0.14 -4.47 -5.52
N MET A 49 -1.00 -3.49 -5.25
CA MET A 49 -0.67 -2.39 -4.34
C MET A 49 -0.44 -2.86 -2.90
N ALA A 50 -1.14 -3.92 -2.46
CA ALA A 50 -0.95 -4.50 -1.14
C ALA A 50 0.43 -5.17 -1.02
N GLU A 51 0.86 -5.91 -2.05
CA GLU A 51 2.21 -6.46 -2.12
C GLU A 51 3.27 -5.35 -2.07
N ALA A 52 3.08 -4.30 -2.88
CA ALA A 52 4.02 -3.19 -2.93
C ALA A 52 4.18 -2.50 -1.56
N ALA A 53 3.09 -2.34 -0.81
CA ALA A 53 3.11 -1.74 0.52
C ALA A 53 3.86 -2.60 1.55
N VAL A 54 3.65 -3.93 1.54
CA VAL A 54 4.40 -4.85 2.41
C VAL A 54 5.89 -4.78 2.08
N ARG A 55 6.25 -4.89 0.80
CA ARG A 55 7.65 -4.84 0.34
C ARG A 55 8.32 -3.51 0.65
N PHE A 56 7.60 -2.40 0.50
CA PHE A 56 8.08 -1.08 0.91
C PHE A 56 8.43 -1.04 2.40
N SER A 57 7.57 -1.58 3.28
CA SER A 57 7.80 -1.53 4.73
C SER A 57 9.06 -2.29 5.19
N ILE A 58 9.48 -3.30 4.43
CA ILE A 58 10.69 -4.10 4.72
C ILE A 58 11.92 -3.63 3.93
N SER A 59 11.83 -2.52 3.20
CA SER A 59 12.93 -1.99 2.39
C SER A 59 13.90 -1.11 3.17
N PHE A 60 13.67 -0.90 4.47
CA PHE A 60 14.45 -0.01 5.33
C PHE A 60 15.04 -0.80 6.50
N GLU A 61 16.37 -0.83 6.61
CA GLU A 61 17.06 -1.57 7.68
C GLU A 61 16.74 -1.01 9.07
N GLU A 62 16.38 0.27 9.16
CA GLU A 62 16.00 0.95 10.39
C GLU A 62 14.59 0.56 10.88
N MET A 63 13.75 -0.06 10.03
CA MET A 63 12.44 -0.56 10.44
C MET A 63 12.54 -1.98 11.00
N SER A 64 12.39 -2.13 12.31
CA SER A 64 12.42 -3.45 12.96
C SER A 64 11.10 -4.23 12.90
N THR A 65 9.96 -3.54 12.71
CA THR A 65 8.61 -4.14 12.77
C THR A 65 7.63 -3.44 11.83
N SER A 66 6.84 -4.23 11.09
CA SER A 66 5.71 -3.76 10.28
C SER A 66 4.41 -4.42 10.77
N LEU A 67 3.35 -3.63 10.96
CA LEU A 67 2.03 -4.11 11.36
C LEU A 67 1.08 -4.09 10.16
N VAL A 68 0.65 -5.28 9.74
CA VAL A 68 -0.24 -5.44 8.57
C VAL A 68 -1.66 -5.73 9.04
N GLY A 69 -2.62 -4.88 8.65
CA GLY A 69 -4.04 -5.10 8.91
C GLY A 69 -4.63 -6.14 7.96
N LEU A 70 -5.22 -7.20 8.52
CA LEU A 70 -5.74 -8.35 7.77
C LEU A 70 -7.22 -8.57 8.11
N SER A 71 -8.00 -9.09 7.16
CA SER A 71 -9.45 -9.32 7.33
C SER A 71 -9.88 -10.73 6.89
N SER A 72 -8.96 -11.52 6.38
CA SER A 72 -9.19 -12.90 5.95
C SER A 72 -7.88 -13.70 6.02
N PHE A 73 -7.98 -15.02 5.99
CA PHE A 73 -6.82 -15.90 5.93
C PHE A 73 -6.04 -15.74 4.62
N ASP A 74 -6.71 -15.40 3.52
CA ASP A 74 -6.06 -15.15 2.24
C ASP A 74 -5.13 -13.92 2.31
N HIS A 75 -5.49 -12.89 3.07
CA HIS A 75 -4.61 -11.74 3.28
C HIS A 75 -3.32 -12.14 4.01
N ILE A 76 -3.36 -13.10 4.94
CA ILE A 76 -2.15 -13.62 5.62
C ILE A 76 -1.21 -14.24 4.57
N LYS A 77 -1.72 -15.14 3.71
CA LYS A 77 -0.93 -15.79 2.66
C LYS A 77 -0.31 -14.77 1.69
N GLN A 78 -1.09 -13.75 1.30
CA GLN A 78 -0.62 -12.68 0.42
C GLN A 78 0.49 -11.85 1.07
N ALA A 79 0.35 -11.49 2.35
CA ALA A 79 1.37 -10.72 3.07
C ALA A 79 2.67 -11.50 3.25
N ILE A 80 2.59 -12.81 3.56
CA ILE A 80 3.76 -13.69 3.63
C ILE A 80 4.46 -13.75 2.27
N SER A 81 3.72 -14.04 1.20
CA SER A 81 4.30 -14.14 -0.14
C SER A 81 4.92 -12.82 -0.60
N ALA A 82 4.32 -11.68 -0.25
CA ALA A 82 4.89 -10.36 -0.53
C ALA A 82 6.20 -10.14 0.24
N ALA A 83 6.28 -10.51 1.51
CA ALA A 83 7.50 -10.39 2.30
C ALA A 83 8.62 -11.32 1.80
N GLU A 84 8.29 -12.54 1.38
CA GLU A 84 9.24 -13.51 0.81
C GLU A 84 9.86 -13.05 -0.51
N LYS A 85 9.16 -12.22 -1.29
CA LYS A 85 9.72 -11.55 -2.48
C LYS A 85 10.80 -10.51 -2.14
N GLY A 86 10.96 -10.16 -0.87
CA GLY A 86 11.98 -9.24 -0.40
C GLY A 86 11.68 -7.76 -0.67
N PRO A 87 12.65 -6.88 -0.39
CA PRO A 87 12.48 -5.44 -0.51
C PRO A 87 12.22 -4.99 -1.96
N LEU A 88 11.81 -3.73 -2.13
CA LEU A 88 11.76 -3.09 -3.43
C LEU A 88 13.17 -2.69 -3.88
N ASP A 89 13.39 -2.66 -5.19
CA ASP A 89 14.67 -2.23 -5.75
C ASP A 89 14.95 -0.75 -5.46
N GLY A 90 16.22 -0.40 -5.33
CA GLY A 90 16.63 0.98 -4.98
C GLY A 90 16.14 2.05 -5.97
N GLU A 91 16.05 1.73 -7.26
CA GLU A 91 15.49 2.63 -8.27
C GLU A 91 14.01 2.95 -8.00
N VAL A 92 13.24 1.93 -7.59
CA VAL A 92 11.82 2.09 -7.23
C VAL A 92 11.69 2.96 -5.99
N LEU A 93 12.55 2.75 -4.99
CA LEU A 93 12.56 3.56 -3.76
C LEU A 93 12.90 5.02 -4.02
N GLU A 94 13.86 5.32 -4.91
CA GLU A 94 14.17 6.70 -5.29
C GLU A 94 13.02 7.35 -6.06
N ARG A 95 12.35 6.62 -6.96
CA ARG A 95 11.15 7.15 -7.64
C ARG A 95 10.01 7.43 -6.64
N LEU A 96 9.81 6.56 -5.66
CA LEU A 96 8.83 6.78 -4.58
C LEU A 96 9.16 8.03 -3.75
N LYS A 97 10.45 8.25 -3.47
CA LYS A 97 10.94 9.43 -2.76
C LYS A 97 10.70 10.71 -3.55
N THR A 98 10.94 10.72 -4.86
CA THR A 98 10.58 11.84 -5.74
C THR A 98 9.07 12.05 -5.80
N LEU A 99 8.28 10.98 -5.92
CA LEU A 99 6.82 11.10 -5.95
C LEU A 99 6.28 11.67 -4.62
N ARG A 100 6.88 11.32 -3.48
CA ARG A 100 6.47 11.88 -2.18
C ARG A 100 6.51 13.41 -2.17
N THR A 101 7.46 14.05 -2.87
CA THR A 101 7.58 15.52 -2.87
C THR A 101 6.45 16.22 -3.61
N THR A 102 5.60 15.50 -4.34
CA THR A 102 4.43 16.08 -5.02
C THR A 102 3.19 16.14 -4.13
N PHE A 103 3.21 15.48 -2.96
CA PHE A 103 2.13 15.52 -1.98
C PHE A 103 2.47 16.55 -0.90
N THR A 104 1.99 17.77 -1.08
CA THR A 104 2.04 18.84 -0.08
C THR A 104 0.87 18.73 0.90
#